data_AF-A0A8S8YFV1-F1
#
_entry.id   AF-A0A8S8YFV1-F1
#
_cell.length_a   1.000
_cell.length_b   1.000
_cell.length_c   1.000
_cell.angle_alpha   90.00
_cell.angle_beta   90.00
_cell.angle_gamma   90.00
#
_symmetry.space_group_name_H-M   'P 1'
#
loop_
_entity.id
_entity.type
_entity.pdbx_description
1 polymer ?
#
loop_
_entity_poly.entity_id
_entity_poly.type
_entity_poly.pdbx_seq_one_letter_code
_entity_poly.pdbx_strand_id
1 'polypeptide(L)'
;MEENIKQAIEQALSEAPERKFVESVEFAFTIKDVDLKNPNNRIQEEIRLPAGRGRAPSIAMFADGEMAAKAKDAGIVVIDPTKIEELGGTRQKARNLAKKHDFFLSEIPHMGPIGRFLGVVLGPRGKMPRPVPPVADPGAIAAGLKDVAIVRSRDKITFHTVVGTRDQGAEALTENGNGSMEACHG
;
A
#
# COMPACT_ATOMS: atom_id res chain seq x y z
N MET A 1 -1.80 26.29 -6.24
CA MET A 1 -1.91 24.84 -6.51
C MET A 1 -2.83 24.20 -5.49
N GLU A 2 -2.57 24.41 -4.20
CA GLU A 2 -3.43 23.98 -3.09
C GLU A 2 -4.93 24.35 -3.25
N GLU A 3 -5.23 25.60 -3.60
CA GLU A 3 -6.63 26.05 -3.78
C GLU A 3 -7.36 25.31 -4.91
N ASN A 4 -6.66 24.98 -6.00
CA ASN A 4 -7.20 24.18 -7.09
C ASN A 4 -7.44 22.72 -6.68
N ILE A 5 -6.55 22.16 -5.85
CA ILE A 5 -6.69 20.79 -5.31
C ILE A 5 -7.92 20.72 -4.41
N LYS A 6 -8.09 21.69 -3.52
CA LYS A 6 -9.24 21.78 -2.62
C LYS A 6 -10.56 21.85 -3.41
N GLN A 7 -10.64 22.74 -4.39
CA GLN A 7 -11.82 22.87 -5.25
C GLN A 7 -12.14 21.57 -6.00
N ALA A 8 -11.12 20.90 -6.56
CA ALA A 8 -11.31 19.63 -7.25
C ALA A 8 -11.81 18.51 -6.31
N ILE A 9 -11.32 18.47 -5.07
CA ILE A 9 -11.81 17.53 -4.04
C ILE A 9 -13.27 17.84 -3.70
N GLU A 10 -13.61 19.08 -3.40
CA GLU A 10 -14.99 19.48 -3.06
C GLU A 10 -15.96 19.14 -4.19
N GLN A 11 -15.56 19.39 -5.44
CA GLN A 11 -16.33 19.02 -6.62
C GLN A 11 -16.50 17.50 -6.72
N ALA A 12 -15.40 16.74 -6.60
CA ALA A 12 -15.46 15.28 -6.66
C ALA A 12 -16.37 14.67 -5.57
N LEU A 13 -16.35 15.22 -4.36
CA LEU A 13 -17.20 14.76 -3.25
C LEU A 13 -18.68 15.11 -3.46
N SER A 14 -18.98 16.28 -4.03
CA SER A 14 -20.35 16.75 -4.25
C SER A 14 -21.03 16.08 -5.44
N GLU A 15 -20.29 15.79 -6.50
CA GLU A 15 -20.81 15.12 -7.70
C GLU A 15 -20.92 13.59 -7.55
N ALA A 16 -20.20 13.01 -6.58
CA ALA A 16 -20.21 11.56 -6.35
C ALA A 16 -21.56 11.10 -5.75
N PRO A 17 -22.28 10.17 -6.43
CA PRO A 17 -23.58 9.68 -5.96
C PRO A 17 -23.46 8.92 -4.64
N GLU A 18 -24.49 8.96 -3.82
CA GLU A 18 -24.49 8.24 -2.54
C GLU A 18 -24.37 6.72 -2.72
N ARG A 19 -23.56 6.11 -1.86
CA ARG A 19 -23.33 4.66 -1.79
C ARG A 19 -23.56 4.15 -0.38
N LYS A 20 -23.87 2.85 -0.25
CA LYS A 20 -24.06 2.16 1.04
C LYS A 20 -22.74 1.70 1.68
N PHE A 21 -21.61 2.23 1.22
CA PHE A 21 -20.29 1.93 1.74
C PHE A 21 -19.43 3.20 1.65
N VAL A 22 -18.43 3.28 2.52
CA VAL A 22 -17.51 4.42 2.55
C VAL A 22 -16.57 4.35 1.35
N GLU A 23 -16.61 5.37 0.50
CA GLU A 23 -15.83 5.46 -0.72
C GLU A 23 -14.40 5.92 -0.43
N SER A 24 -13.43 5.36 -1.17
CA SER A 24 -12.04 5.85 -1.16
C SER A 24 -11.90 6.97 -2.18
N VAL A 25 -11.09 7.98 -1.84
CA VAL A 25 -10.72 9.08 -2.72
C VAL A 25 -9.29 8.84 -3.20
N GLU A 26 -9.10 8.89 -4.52
CA GLU A 26 -7.82 8.62 -5.18
C GLU A 26 -7.41 9.80 -6.04
N PHE A 27 -6.11 10.10 -6.04
CA PHE A 27 -5.49 11.04 -6.97
C PHE A 27 -4.88 10.28 -8.14
N ALA A 28 -5.10 10.82 -9.33
CA ALA A 28 -4.43 10.39 -10.55
C ALA A 28 -3.67 11.58 -11.13
N PHE A 29 -2.35 11.47 -11.28
CA PHE A 29 -1.52 12.53 -11.83
C PHE A 29 -0.55 11.98 -12.87
N THR A 30 -0.11 12.85 -13.77
CA THR A 30 0.85 12.49 -14.82
C THR A 30 2.09 13.34 -14.69
N ILE A 31 3.25 12.69 -14.61
CA ILE A 31 4.54 13.40 -14.58
C ILE A 31 5.05 13.48 -16.01
N LYS A 32 5.34 14.70 -16.46
CA LYS A 32 5.96 14.95 -17.77
C LYS A 32 7.48 14.78 -17.66
N ASP A 33 8.11 14.48 -18.79
CA ASP A 33 9.58 14.47 -18.92
C ASP A 33 10.32 13.41 -18.09
N VAL A 34 9.64 12.30 -17.74
CA VAL A 34 10.26 11.12 -17.11
C VAL A 34 10.36 9.98 -18.12
N ASP A 35 11.58 9.55 -18.44
CA ASP A 35 11.82 8.35 -19.23
C ASP A 35 11.76 7.08 -18.37
N LEU A 36 10.56 6.48 -18.28
CA LEU A 36 10.33 5.24 -17.53
C LEU A 36 10.81 3.97 -18.23
N LYS A 37 11.36 4.07 -19.46
CA LYS A 37 12.03 2.93 -20.11
C LYS A 37 13.31 2.57 -19.37
N ASN A 38 14.01 3.57 -18.81
CA ASN A 38 15.09 3.34 -17.87
C ASN A 38 14.51 2.87 -16.52
N PRO A 39 14.80 1.64 -16.05
CA PRO A 39 14.28 1.15 -14.78
C PRO A 39 14.67 2.00 -13.57
N ASN A 40 15.79 2.72 -13.63
CA ASN A 40 16.26 3.60 -12.55
C ASN A 40 15.37 4.84 -12.37
N ASN A 41 14.58 5.20 -13.39
CA ASN A 41 13.66 6.33 -13.33
C ASN A 41 12.26 5.92 -12.84
N ARG A 42 12.03 4.63 -12.56
CA ARG A 42 10.73 4.15 -12.11
C ARG A 42 10.52 4.54 -10.65
N ILE A 43 9.57 5.44 -10.44
CA ILE A 43 9.17 5.92 -9.12
C ILE A 43 8.38 4.83 -8.39
N GLN A 44 8.81 4.56 -7.16
CA GLN A 44 8.16 3.68 -6.21
C GLN A 44 8.33 4.24 -4.80
N GLU A 45 7.43 5.14 -4.42
CA GLU A 45 7.55 5.89 -3.17
C GLU A 45 6.46 5.53 -2.17
N GLU A 46 6.82 5.65 -0.90
CA GLU A 46 5.90 5.55 0.23
C GLU A 46 5.64 6.94 0.78
N ILE A 47 4.37 7.33 0.75
CA ILE A 47 3.94 8.64 1.18
C ILE A 47 3.19 8.48 2.50
N ARG A 48 3.63 9.21 3.52
CA ARG A 48 2.88 9.32 4.77
C ARG A 48 1.79 10.37 4.59
N LEU A 49 0.54 9.94 4.72
CA LEU A 49 -0.64 10.79 4.68
C LEU A 49 -0.83 11.44 6.06
N PRO A 50 -0.70 12.78 6.20
CA PRO A 50 -0.80 13.46 7.50
C PRO A 50 -2.11 13.20 8.24
N ALA A 51 -3.23 13.16 7.52
CA ALA A 51 -4.55 12.87 8.07
C ALA A 51 -4.91 11.38 8.03
N GLY A 52 -3.95 10.51 7.67
CA GLY A 52 -4.14 9.06 7.55
C GLY A 52 -4.97 8.63 6.34
N ARG A 53 -5.07 7.31 6.14
CA ARG A 53 -5.73 6.71 4.96
C ARG A 53 -7.26 6.68 5.02
N GLY A 54 -7.86 7.08 6.14
CA GLY A 54 -9.30 6.96 6.41
C GLY A 54 -9.79 5.53 6.69
N ARG A 55 -8.99 4.51 6.37
CA ARG A 55 -9.22 3.12 6.77
C ARG A 55 -7.92 2.45 7.21
N ALA A 56 -8.01 1.53 8.17
CA ALA A 56 -6.87 0.71 8.55
C ALA A 56 -6.43 -0.18 7.36
N PRO A 57 -5.13 -0.24 7.03
CA PRO A 57 -4.65 -1.12 5.98
C PRO A 57 -4.77 -2.59 6.42
N SER A 58 -5.10 -3.46 5.46
CA SER A 58 -5.02 -4.89 5.70
C SER A 58 -3.56 -5.34 5.59
N ILE A 59 -3.01 -5.90 6.68
CA ILE A 59 -1.63 -6.35 6.76
C ILE A 59 -1.63 -7.86 6.98
N ALA A 60 -0.79 -8.57 6.23
CA ALA A 60 -0.53 -9.98 6.45
C ALA A 60 0.96 -10.24 6.71
N MET A 61 1.28 -11.26 7.49
CA MET A 61 2.66 -11.61 7.83
C MET A 61 2.91 -13.10 7.59
N PHE A 62 3.99 -13.43 6.89
CA PHE A 62 4.52 -14.80 6.82
C PHE A 62 5.36 -15.05 8.07
N ALA A 63 4.81 -15.80 9.01
CA ALA A 63 5.45 -16.06 10.29
C ALA A 63 4.99 -17.37 10.93
N ASP A 64 5.85 -17.95 11.75
CA ASP A 64 5.55 -19.10 12.60
C ASP A 64 5.95 -18.84 14.08
N GLY A 65 5.74 -19.85 14.93
CA GLY A 65 6.16 -19.84 16.33
C GLY A 65 5.71 -18.60 17.14
N GLU A 66 6.66 -18.01 17.86
CA GLU A 66 6.45 -16.83 18.71
C GLU A 66 6.10 -15.58 17.89
N MET A 67 6.70 -15.41 16.71
CA MET A 67 6.46 -14.25 15.86
C MET A 67 5.03 -14.25 15.31
N ALA A 68 4.50 -15.43 14.97
CA ALA A 68 3.09 -15.60 14.60
C ALA A 68 2.13 -15.22 15.74
N ALA A 69 2.46 -15.53 16.99
CA ALA A 69 1.65 -15.13 18.14
C ALA A 69 1.62 -13.59 18.28
N LYS A 70 2.79 -12.94 18.27
CA LYS A 70 2.90 -11.47 18.33
C LYS A 70 2.14 -10.78 17.19
N ALA A 71 2.24 -11.31 15.98
CA ALA A 71 1.53 -10.77 14.83
C ALA A 71 0.01 -10.86 15.00
N LYS A 72 -0.52 -12.00 15.49
CA LYS A 72 -1.96 -12.15 15.78
C LYS A 72 -2.44 -11.18 16.85
N ASP A 73 -1.67 -11.03 17.93
CA ASP A 73 -2.01 -10.11 19.02
C ASP A 73 -2.05 -8.65 18.54
N ALA A 74 -1.23 -8.30 17.55
CA ALA A 74 -1.24 -7.01 16.87
C ALA A 74 -2.35 -6.85 15.79
N GLY A 75 -3.21 -7.85 15.60
CA GLY A 75 -4.28 -7.82 14.60
C GLY A 75 -3.82 -8.06 13.15
N ILE A 76 -2.62 -8.61 12.96
CA ILE A 76 -2.03 -8.92 11.66
C ILE A 76 -2.45 -10.33 11.22
N VAL A 77 -2.83 -10.48 9.94
CA VAL A 77 -3.20 -11.78 9.39
C VAL A 77 -1.96 -12.66 9.23
N VAL A 78 -1.86 -13.74 10.00
CA VAL A 78 -0.73 -14.68 9.89
C VAL A 78 -0.94 -15.67 8.76
N ILE A 79 0.09 -15.81 7.93
CA ILE A 79 0.21 -16.81 6.86
C ILE A 79 1.29 -17.80 7.26
N ASP A 80 0.91 -19.07 7.33
CA ASP A 80 1.85 -20.17 7.59
C ASP A 80 2.92 -20.23 6.47
N PRO A 81 4.22 -20.13 6.81
CA PRO A 81 5.30 -20.18 5.84
C PRO A 81 5.35 -21.48 5.01
N THR A 82 4.86 -22.60 5.55
CA THR A 82 4.80 -23.88 4.82
C THR A 82 3.87 -23.80 3.59
N LYS A 83 2.96 -22.83 3.55
CA LYS A 83 2.01 -22.63 2.44
C LYS A 83 2.54 -21.72 1.34
N ILE A 84 3.74 -21.15 1.47
CA ILE A 84 4.29 -20.19 0.50
C ILE A 84 4.33 -20.80 -0.92
N GLU A 85 4.81 -22.04 -1.04
CA GLU A 85 4.86 -22.75 -2.32
C GLU A 85 3.45 -23.02 -2.87
N GLU A 86 2.52 -23.47 -2.02
CA GLU A 86 1.14 -23.76 -2.43
C GLU A 86 0.39 -22.49 -2.91
N LEU A 87 0.61 -21.37 -2.22
CA LEU A 87 0.05 -20.06 -2.56
C LEU A 87 0.64 -19.53 -3.87
N GLY A 88 1.92 -19.80 -4.13
CA GLY A 88 2.62 -19.47 -5.37
C GLY A 88 2.42 -20.47 -6.50
N GLY A 89 1.89 -21.67 -6.22
CA GLY A 89 1.76 -22.75 -7.19
C GLY A 89 0.87 -22.42 -8.40
N THR A 90 0.00 -21.42 -8.27
CA THR A 90 -0.67 -20.82 -9.43
C THR A 90 -0.67 -19.30 -9.34
N ARG A 91 -0.57 -18.63 -10.50
CA ARG A 91 -0.70 -17.16 -10.58
C ARG A 91 -2.02 -16.66 -10.00
N GLN A 92 -3.10 -17.44 -10.10
CA GLN A 92 -4.41 -17.04 -9.59
C GLN A 92 -4.44 -17.01 -8.06
N LYS A 93 -3.90 -18.03 -7.38
CA LYS A 93 -3.81 -18.05 -5.91
C LYS A 93 -3.00 -16.87 -5.39
N ALA A 94 -1.80 -16.66 -5.94
CA ALA A 94 -0.94 -15.53 -5.57
C ALA A 94 -1.61 -14.18 -5.85
N ARG A 95 -2.37 -14.03 -6.95
CA ARG A 95 -3.12 -12.80 -7.25
C ARG A 95 -4.25 -12.56 -6.25
N ASN A 96 -4.96 -13.62 -5.86
CA ASN A 96 -6.01 -13.53 -4.86
C ASN A 96 -5.44 -13.10 -3.50
N LEU A 97 -4.30 -13.67 -3.09
CA LEU A 97 -3.59 -13.26 -1.88
C LEU A 97 -3.19 -11.77 -1.95
N ALA A 98 -2.54 -11.36 -3.05
CA ALA A 98 -2.11 -9.98 -3.25
C ALA A 98 -3.26 -8.96 -3.26
N LYS A 99 -4.48 -9.38 -3.61
CA LYS A 99 -5.67 -8.50 -3.59
C LYS A 99 -6.24 -8.29 -2.20
N LYS A 100 -6.07 -9.25 -1.29
CA LYS A 100 -6.69 -9.21 0.05
C LYS A 100 -5.98 -8.26 1.03
N HIS A 101 -4.68 -8.05 0.84
CA HIS A 101 -3.85 -7.31 1.80
C HIS A 101 -3.15 -6.14 1.12
N ASP A 102 -3.09 -5.00 1.79
CA ASP A 102 -2.38 -3.80 1.36
C ASP A 102 -0.86 -4.00 1.49
N PHE A 103 -0.42 -4.51 2.64
CA PHE A 103 0.99 -4.73 2.96
C PHE A 103 1.25 -6.17 3.39
N PHE A 104 2.50 -6.59 3.17
CA PHE A 104 2.99 -7.86 3.66
C PHE A 104 4.23 -7.63 4.54
N LEU A 105 4.33 -8.42 5.60
CA LEU A 105 5.50 -8.57 6.44
C LEU A 105 5.99 -10.03 6.35
N SER A 106 7.24 -10.28 6.68
CA SER A 106 7.76 -11.65 6.72
C SER A 106 8.92 -11.74 7.70
N GLU A 107 9.04 -12.87 8.37
CA GLU A 107 10.32 -13.24 8.96
C GLU A 107 11.39 -13.39 7.87
N ILE A 108 12.63 -13.02 8.21
CA ILE A 108 13.77 -13.02 7.27
C ILE A 108 13.99 -14.39 6.60
N PRO A 109 13.92 -15.54 7.31
CA PRO A 109 14.17 -16.86 6.71
C PRO A 109 13.23 -17.21 5.55
N HIS A 110 12.02 -16.64 5.51
CA HIS A 110 11.03 -16.96 4.49
C HIS A 110 11.13 -16.08 3.23
N MET A 111 11.99 -15.06 3.22
CA MET A 111 12.12 -14.12 2.08
C MET A 111 12.59 -14.81 0.80
N GLY A 112 13.47 -15.81 0.89
CA GLY A 112 13.93 -16.60 -0.26
C GLY A 112 12.78 -17.36 -0.94
N PRO A 113 12.06 -18.24 -0.21
CA PRO A 113 10.86 -18.89 -0.72
C PRO A 113 9.82 -17.92 -1.28
N ILE A 114 9.53 -16.81 -0.58
CA ILE A 114 8.58 -15.79 -1.04
C ILE A 114 9.03 -15.21 -2.38
N GLY A 115 10.32 -14.85 -2.52
CA GLY A 115 10.87 -14.33 -3.77
C GLY A 115 10.69 -15.33 -4.92
N ARG A 116 10.95 -16.61 -4.68
CA ARG A 116 10.82 -17.68 -5.67
C ARG A 116 9.37 -17.92 -6.09
N PHE A 117 8.45 -18.07 -5.14
CA PHE A 117 7.09 -18.55 -5.42
C PHE A 117 6.06 -17.43 -5.59
N LEU A 118 6.21 -16.33 -4.87
CA LEU A 118 5.26 -15.22 -4.84
C LEU A 118 5.80 -13.96 -5.54
N GLY A 119 7.11 -13.84 -5.71
CA GLY A 119 7.76 -12.65 -6.26
C GLY A 119 7.26 -12.23 -7.64
N VAL A 120 6.95 -13.19 -8.52
CA VAL A 120 6.38 -12.92 -9.86
C VAL A 120 5.05 -12.15 -9.80
N VAL A 121 4.28 -12.30 -8.72
CA VAL A 121 2.98 -11.66 -8.55
C VAL A 121 3.07 -10.45 -7.61
N LEU A 122 3.78 -10.58 -6.49
CA LEU A 122 3.90 -9.55 -5.46
C LEU A 122 4.83 -8.42 -5.90
N GLY A 123 5.95 -8.72 -6.55
CA GLY A 123 6.93 -7.73 -7.04
C GLY A 123 6.32 -6.66 -7.95
N PRO A 124 5.72 -7.02 -9.10
CA PRO A 124 5.10 -6.06 -10.01
C PRO A 124 3.91 -5.29 -9.41
N ARG A 125 3.31 -5.82 -8.33
CA ARG A 125 2.21 -5.16 -7.58
C ARG A 125 2.70 -4.30 -6.44
N GLY A 126 3.97 -4.39 -6.10
CA GLY A 126 4.54 -3.64 -5.00
C GLY A 126 4.24 -4.13 -3.62
N LYS A 127 3.93 -5.41 -3.53
CA LYS A 127 3.49 -6.06 -2.30
C LYS A 127 4.52 -7.07 -1.82
N MET A 128 5.80 -6.85 -2.17
CA MET A 128 6.87 -7.67 -1.60
C MET A 128 6.90 -7.46 -0.09
N PRO A 129 7.02 -8.54 0.71
CA PRO A 129 6.98 -8.41 2.15
C PRO A 129 8.17 -7.62 2.69
N ARG A 130 7.94 -6.82 3.74
CA ARG A 130 9.01 -6.19 4.49
C ARG A 130 9.58 -7.18 5.50
N PRO A 131 10.91 -7.33 5.58
CA PRO A 131 11.53 -8.24 6.55
C PRO A 131 11.34 -7.71 7.98
N VAL A 132 10.96 -8.60 8.89
CA VAL A 132 10.85 -8.34 10.33
C VAL A 132 12.01 -9.05 11.04
N PRO A 133 12.94 -8.30 11.66
CA PRO A 133 14.00 -8.89 12.47
C PRO A 133 13.44 -9.68 13.67
N PRO A 134 14.12 -10.72 14.17
CA PRO A 134 13.61 -11.54 15.28
C PRO A 134 13.27 -10.78 16.56
N VAL A 135 14.02 -9.72 16.85
CA VAL A 135 13.84 -8.86 18.04
C VAL A 135 12.80 -7.76 17.84
N ALA A 136 12.35 -7.54 16.61
CA ALA A 136 11.42 -6.45 16.30
C ALA A 136 9.98 -6.87 16.60
N ASP A 137 9.19 -5.92 17.11
CA ASP A 137 7.75 -6.10 17.27
C ASP A 137 7.02 -5.87 15.94
N PRO A 138 6.32 -6.88 15.37
CA PRO A 138 5.54 -6.70 14.15
C PRO A 138 4.41 -5.68 14.32
N GLY A 139 3.88 -5.49 15.54
CA GLY A 139 2.85 -4.50 15.84
C GLY A 139 3.33 -3.06 15.65
N ALA A 140 4.53 -2.74 16.14
CA ALA A 140 5.16 -1.44 15.92
C ALA A 140 5.39 -1.14 14.42
N ILE A 141 5.83 -2.14 13.66
CA ILE A 141 6.01 -2.00 12.20
C ILE A 141 4.65 -1.76 11.54
N ALA A 142 3.64 -2.56 11.87
CA ALA A 142 2.29 -2.42 11.33
C ALA A 142 1.66 -1.05 11.65
N ALA A 143 1.88 -0.53 12.86
CA ALA A 143 1.43 0.81 13.25
C ALA A 143 2.03 1.90 12.34
N GLY A 144 3.31 1.77 11.99
CA GLY A 144 3.98 2.69 11.07
C GLY A 144 3.40 2.72 9.65
N LEU A 145 2.66 1.68 9.24
CA LEU A 145 2.06 1.52 7.92
C LEU A 145 0.63 2.05 7.81
N LYS A 146 -0.01 2.39 8.94
CA LYS A 146 -1.43 2.80 8.98
C LYS A 146 -1.72 4.00 8.07
N ASP A 147 -0.77 4.92 7.99
CA ASP A 147 -0.92 6.19 7.27
C ASP A 147 -0.12 6.20 5.96
N VAL A 148 0.37 5.05 5.51
CA VAL A 148 1.22 4.95 4.33
C VAL A 148 0.40 4.64 3.07
N ALA A 149 0.50 5.51 2.07
CA ALA A 149 0.10 5.26 0.70
C ALA A 149 1.32 4.92 -0.17
N ILE A 150 1.13 4.12 -1.22
CA ILE A 150 2.21 3.75 -2.15
C ILE A 150 1.91 4.40 -3.51
N VAL A 151 2.91 5.10 -4.05
CA VAL A 151 2.88 5.67 -5.39
C VAL A 151 3.80 4.91 -6.31
N ARG A 152 3.30 4.51 -7.48
CA ARG A 152 4.07 3.74 -8.47
C ARG A 152 3.75 4.15 -9.90
N SER A 153 4.80 4.34 -10.70
CA SER A 153 4.70 4.53 -12.16
C SER A 153 4.47 3.22 -12.91
N ARG A 154 5.13 2.15 -12.47
CA ARG A 154 5.43 0.98 -13.32
C ARG A 154 6.17 1.41 -14.58
N ASP A 155 5.57 1.21 -15.75
CA ASP A 155 6.04 1.57 -17.08
C ASP A 155 5.23 2.74 -17.68
N LYS A 156 4.34 3.36 -16.90
CA LYS A 156 3.47 4.46 -17.33
C LYS A 156 3.74 5.73 -16.56
N ILE A 157 3.63 6.87 -17.25
CA ILE A 157 3.81 8.21 -16.69
C ILE A 157 2.62 8.66 -15.82
N THR A 158 1.58 7.83 -15.69
CA THR A 158 0.42 8.10 -14.85
C THR A 158 0.54 7.35 -13.53
N PHE A 159 0.34 8.10 -12.46
CA PHE A 159 0.45 7.66 -11.07
C PHE A 159 -0.91 7.71 -10.42
N HIS A 160 -1.15 6.74 -9.54
CA HIS A 160 -2.36 6.67 -8.76
C HIS A 160 -1.99 6.49 -7.30
N THR A 161 -2.65 7.24 -6.42
CA THR A 161 -2.48 7.12 -4.97
C THR A 161 -3.80 7.32 -4.26
N VAL A 162 -3.98 6.59 -3.16
CA VAL A 162 -5.11 6.83 -2.26
C VAL A 162 -4.75 8.04 -1.40
N VAL A 163 -5.64 9.02 -1.34
CA VAL A 163 -5.50 10.20 -0.47
C VAL A 163 -6.41 10.14 0.75
N GLY A 164 -7.35 9.20 0.79
CA GLY A 164 -8.19 8.98 1.97
C GLY A 164 -9.53 8.36 1.64
N THR A 165 -10.51 8.61 2.51
CA THR A 165 -11.91 8.21 2.37
C THR A 165 -12.83 9.42 2.45
N ARG A 166 -14.00 9.31 1.83
CA ARG A 166 -15.05 10.36 1.83
C ARG A 166 -15.34 10.93 3.22
N ASP A 167 -15.39 10.08 4.25
CA ASP A 167 -15.74 10.48 5.61
C ASP A 167 -14.73 11.41 6.29
N GLN A 168 -13.50 11.54 5.76
CA GLN A 168 -12.49 12.45 6.31
C GLN A 168 -12.79 13.93 5.99
N GLY A 169 -13.65 14.20 5.01
CA GLY A 169 -13.99 15.55 4.57
C GLY A 169 -12.90 16.22 3.71
N ALA A 170 -13.26 17.36 3.11
CA ALA A 170 -12.43 18.02 2.09
C ALA A 170 -11.09 18.53 2.65
N GLU A 171 -11.05 19.01 3.89
CA GLU A 171 -9.84 19.58 4.49
C GLU A 171 -8.74 18.52 4.67
N ALA A 172 -9.07 17.41 5.33
CA ALA A 172 -8.14 16.30 5.53
C ALA A 172 -7.66 15.67 4.20
N LEU A 173 -8.56 15.57 3.22
CA LEU A 173 -8.20 15.07 1.88
C LEU A 173 -7.29 16.04 1.13
N THR A 174 -7.45 17.35 1.33
CA THR A 174 -6.58 18.37 0.75
C THR A 174 -5.19 18.30 1.37
N GLU A 175 -5.09 18.17 2.69
CA GLU A 175 -3.82 18.00 3.39
C GLU A 175 -3.06 16.75 2.90
N ASN A 176 -3.76 15.62 2.80
CA ASN A 176 -3.21 14.39 2.24
C ASN A 176 -2.80 14.53 0.76
N GLY A 177 -3.60 15.25 -0.02
CA GLY A 177 -3.32 15.54 -1.42
C GLY A 177 -2.05 16.37 -1.60
N ASN A 178 -1.89 17.42 -0.80
CA ASN A 178 -0.70 18.28 -0.82
C ASN A 178 0.55 17.48 -0.42
N GLY A 179 0.51 16.74 0.70
CA GLY A 179 1.62 15.90 1.14
C GLY A 179 2.01 14.83 0.10
N SER A 180 1.02 14.31 -0.63
CA SER A 180 1.27 13.36 -1.73
C SER A 180 1.97 13.99 -2.93
N MET A 181 1.59 15.21 -3.29
CA MET A 181 2.21 15.96 -4.39
C MET A 181 3.64 16.38 -4.04
N GLU A 182 3.88 16.88 -2.83
CA GLU A 182 5.21 17.27 -2.36
C GLU A 182 6.18 16.09 -2.39
N ALA A 183 5.76 14.93 -1.89
CA ALA A 183 6.58 13.72 -1.89
C ALA A 183 6.93 13.20 -3.30
N CYS A 184 6.17 13.59 -4.33
CA CYS A 184 6.44 13.19 -5.72
C CYS A 184 7.23 14.24 -6.52
N HIS A 185 7.39 15.46 -5.99
CA HIS A 185 8.12 16.57 -6.62
C HIS A 185 9.57 16.68 -6.15
N GLY A 186 9.92 16.13 -4.99
CA GLY A 186 11.29 16.05 -4.47
C GLY A 186 12.12 14.98 -5.15
#